data_AF-A0A506Q306-F1
#
_entry.id   AF-A0A506Q306-F1
#
_cell.length_a   1.000
_cell.length_b   1.000
_cell.length_c   1.000
_cell.angle_alpha   90.00
_cell.angle_beta   90.00
_cell.angle_gamma   90.00
#
_symmetry.space_group_name_H-M   'P 1'
#
loop_
_entity.id
_entity.type
_entity.pdbx_description
1 polymer ?
#
loop_
_entity_poly.entity_id
_entity_poly.type
_entity_poly.pdbx_seq_one_letter_code
_entity_poly.pdbx_strand_id
1 'polypeptide(L)' 'MNQHDWASYIGHMEQILQLELDEARRAELLTQLARIAEMAAPLMAFPLDDRLEVAGVYQA' A
#
# COMPACT_ATOMS: atom_id res chain seq x y z
N MET A 1 17.54 -3.24 -2.62
CA MET A 1 16.09 -3.24 -2.90
C MET A 1 15.45 -4.03 -1.78
N ASN A 2 14.76 -3.39 -0.83
CA ASN A 2 14.02 -4.15 0.19
C ASN A 2 12.92 -4.90 -0.56
N GLN A 3 13.08 -6.21 -0.70
CA GLN A 3 12.02 -7.09 -1.13
C GLN A 3 10.95 -6.98 -0.05
N HIS A 4 9.95 -6.13 -0.29
CA HIS A 4 8.89 -5.88 0.67
C HIS A 4 8.25 -7.23 0.98
N ASP A 5 8.36 -7.65 2.24
CA ASP A 5 7.71 -8.87 2.70
C ASP A 5 6.21 -8.60 2.87
N TRP A 6 5.54 -8.56 1.73
CA TRP A 6 4.11 -8.27 1.62
C TRP A 6 3.27 -9.32 2.34
N ALA A 7 3.75 -10.56 2.47
CA ALA A 7 3.06 -11.60 3.21
C ALA A 7 3.02 -11.26 4.71
N SER A 8 4.16 -10.87 5.29
CA SER A 8 4.21 -10.39 6.68
C SER A 8 3.39 -9.11 6.88
N TYR A 9 3.43 -8.17 5.93
CA TYR A 9 2.60 -6.96 5.99
C TYR A 9 1.10 -7.29 6.00
N ILE A 10 0.63 -8.18 5.11
CA ILE A 10 -0.77 -8.61 5.07
C ILE A 10 -1.18 -9.26 6.40
N GLY A 11 -0.35 -10.16 6.94
CA GLY A 11 -0.63 -10.80 8.23
C GLY A 11 -0.75 -9.80 9.39
N HIS A 12 0.10 -8.78 9.44
CA HIS A 12 -0.02 -7.70 10.42
C HIS A 12 -1.27 -6.85 10.21
N MET A 13 -1.60 -6.49 8.96
CA MET A 13 -2.79 -5.68 8.65
C MET A 13 -4.09 -6.43 8.95
N GLU A 14 -4.13 -7.74 8.72
CA GLU A 14 -5.28 -8.59 9.07
C GLU A 14 -5.59 -8.49 10.57
N GLN A 15 -4.56 -8.53 11.42
CA GLN A 15 -4.71 -8.38 12.87
C GLN A 15 -5.13 -6.96 13.28
N ILE A 16 -4.48 -5.93 12.72
CA ILE A 16 -4.74 -4.53 13.07
C ILE A 16 -6.15 -4.11 12.67
N LEU A 17 -6.60 -4.54 11.49
CA LEU A 17 -7.91 -4.18 10.92
C LEU A 17 -9.02 -5.16 11.34
N GLN A 18 -8.70 -6.19 12.12
CA GLN A 18 -9.64 -7.23 12.57
C GLN A 18 -10.41 -7.87 11.40
N LEU A 19 -9.69 -8.22 10.33
CA LEU A 19 -10.25 -8.86 9.15
C LEU A 19 -10.10 -10.37 9.23
N GLU A 20 -11.06 -11.12 8.71
CA GLU A 20 -10.95 -12.57 8.55
C GLU A 20 -10.68 -12.91 7.08
N LEU A 21 -9.45 -13.32 6.78
CA LEU A 21 -9.05 -13.71 5.43
C LEU A 21 -8.71 -15.19 5.37
N ASP A 22 -9.36 -15.91 4.47
CA ASP A 22 -8.93 -17.26 4.12
C ASP A 22 -7.66 -17.24 3.25
N GLU A 23 -7.06 -18.40 3.07
CA GLU A 23 -5.81 -18.54 2.32
C GLU A 23 -5.93 -18.02 0.87
N ALA A 24 -7.07 -18.25 0.21
CA ALA A 24 -7.29 -17.83 -1.15
C ALA A 24 -7.32 -16.29 -1.27
N ARG A 25 -7.98 -15.61 -0.33
CA ARG A 25 -8.03 -14.15 -0.27
C ARG A 25 -6.68 -13.54 0.05
N ARG A 26 -5.89 -14.16 0.94
CA ARG A 26 -4.53 -13.69 1.24
C ARG A 26 -3.61 -13.79 0.02
N ALA A 27 -3.69 -14.89 -0.73
CA ALA A 27 -2.92 -15.08 -1.96
C ALA A 27 -3.30 -14.07 -3.05
N GLU A 28 -4.61 -13.78 -3.20
CA GLU A 28 -5.06 -12.77 -4.16
C GLU A 28 -4.62 -11.37 -3.73
N LEU A 29 -4.76 -11.02 -2.45
CA LEU A 29 -4.36 -9.73 -1.92
C LEU A 29 -2.85 -9.49 -2.08
N LEU A 30 -2.03 -10.52 -1.87
CA LEU A 30 -0.59 -10.48 -2.13
C LEU A 30 -0.30 -10.11 -3.59
N THR A 31 -0.99 -10.75 -4.53
CA THR A 31 -0.83 -10.47 -5.97
C THR A 31 -1.22 -9.03 -6.30
N GLN A 32 -2.35 -8.55 -5.78
CA GLN A 32 -2.84 -7.21 -6.08
C GLN A 32 -1.97 -6.13 -5.43
N LEU A 33 -1.52 -6.32 -4.18
CA LEU A 33 -0.61 -5.39 -3.51
C LEU A 33 0.73 -5.28 -4.24
N ALA A 34 1.29 -6.40 -4.70
CA ALA A 34 2.52 -6.38 -5.49
C ALA A 34 2.36 -5.54 -6.78
N ARG A 35 1.24 -5.70 -7.49
CA ARG A 35 0.93 -4.89 -8.69
C ARG A 35 0.73 -3.41 -8.37
N ILE A 36 0.03 -3.10 -7.27
CA ILE A 36 -0.16 -1.70 -6.82
C ILE A 36 1.19 -1.07 -6.49
N ALA A 37 2.09 -1.80 -5.83
CA ALA A 37 3.43 -1.32 -5.52
C ALA A 37 4.23 -0.98 -6.79
N GLU A 38 4.12 -1.80 -7.85
CA GLU A 38 4.72 -1.50 -9.15
C GLU A 38 4.11 -0.25 -9.79
N MET A 39 2.77 -0.12 -9.77
CA MET A 39 2.09 1.07 -10.29
C MET A 39 2.39 2.34 -9.50
N ALA A 40 2.65 2.22 -8.20
CA ALA A 40 3.00 3.33 -7.32
C ALA A 40 4.49 3.71 -7.41
N ALA A 41 5.36 2.82 -7.90
CA ALA A 41 6.80 3.07 -7.95
C ALA A 41 7.17 4.36 -8.71
N PRO A 42 6.56 4.70 -9.87
CA PRO A 42 6.82 5.99 -10.54
C PRO A 42 6.39 7.20 -9.70
N LEU A 43 5.31 7.10 -8.94
CA LEU A 43 4.84 8.17 -8.06
C LEU A 43 5.81 8.39 -6.89
N MET A 44 6.32 7.30 -6.31
CA MET A 44 7.31 7.37 -5.22
C MET A 44 8.68 7.87 -5.69
N ALA A 45 9.02 7.66 -6.97
CA ALA A 45 10.24 8.17 -7.58
C ALA A 45 10.13 9.65 -7.99
N PHE A 46 8.92 10.20 -8.05
CA PHE A 46 8.71 11.60 -8.39
C PHE A 46 9.16 12.50 -7.21
N PRO A 47 10.05 13.47 -7.45
CA PRO A 47 10.53 14.34 -6.38
C PRO A 47 9.41 15.25 -5.88
N LEU A 48 9.16 15.23 -4.58
CA LEU A 48 8.24 16.14 -3.93
C LEU A 48 9.02 17.33 -3.37
N ASP A 49 8.57 18.54 -3.69
CA ASP A 49 8.99 19.79 -3.06
C ASP A 49 8.40 19.88 -1.64
N ASP A 50 9.09 20.53 -0.71
CA ASP A 50 8.73 20.61 0.72
C ASP A 50 7.38 21.30 0.97
N ARG A 51 6.84 21.99 -0.04
CA ARG A 51 5.64 22.82 0.04
C ARG A 51 4.52 22.36 -0.90
N LEU A 52 4.54 21.11 -1.35
CA LEU A 52 3.44 20.57 -2.13
C LEU A 52 2.16 20.52 -1.28
N GLU A 53 1.23 21.43 -1.58
CA GLU A 53 -0.13 21.37 -1.05
C GLU A 53 -0.84 20.14 -1.62
N VAL A 54 -1.62 19.46 -0.76
CA VAL A 54 -2.47 18.36 -1.19
C VAL A 54 -3.56 18.92 -2.10
N ALA A 55 -3.82 18.26 -3.22
CA ALA A 55 -4.91 18.63 -4.11
C ALA A 55 -6.26 18.50 -3.38
N GLY A 56 -6.84 19.63 -2.98
CA GLY A 56 -8.08 19.70 -2.22
C GLY A 56 -7.87 20.24 -0.81
N VAL A 57 -7.65 21.55 -0.70
CA VAL A 57 -7.70 22.24 0.60
C VAL A 57 -9.16 22.31 1.03
N TYR A 58 -9.49 21.65 2.15
CA TYR A 58 -10.79 21.79 2.78
C TYR A 58 -11.00 23.27 3.17
N GLN A 59 -12.03 23.90 2.62
CA GLN A 59 -12.48 25.23 3.04
C GLN A 59 -13.66 25.02 4.00
N ALA A 60 -13.45 25.36 5.27
CA ALA A 60 -14.44 25.30 6.34
C ALA A 60 -15.48 26.43 6.24
#